data_AF-A0A2D9F5C0-F1
#
_entry.id   AF-A0A2D9F5C0-F1
#
_cell.length_a   1.000
_cell.length_b   1.000
_cell.length_c   1.000
_cell.angle_alpha   90.00
_cell.angle_beta   90.00
_cell.angle_gamma   90.00
#
_symmetry.space_group_name_H-M   'P 1'
#
loop_
_entity.id
_entity.type
_entity.pdbx_description
1 polymer ?
#
loop_
_entity_poly.entity_id
_entity_poly.type
_entity_poly.pdbx_seq_one_letter_code
_entity_poly.pdbx_strand_id
1 'polypeptide(L)'
;MKSISLGGAAAVFAAVLILLSLLPTAGVAADITVYKSPYCGCCAEWVTHMRSHGHDMKTVEMEDLTAIKKMTGVGEHLQSCHTAVVDGYVIEGHVPAADVARLLTEKPKARGLAVPGMPIGSPGMEGANPEPYEVLLFQADGSASVYARH
;
A
#
# COMPACT_ATOMS: atom_id res chain seq x y z
N MET A 1 -36.78 63.67 28.73
CA MET A 1 -36.34 63.32 30.11
C MET A 1 -36.88 61.92 30.38
N LYS A 2 -36.16 60.84 30.69
CA LYS A 2 -34.77 60.51 31.08
C LYS A 2 -34.65 58.99 30.77
N SER A 3 -33.78 58.60 29.85
CA SER A 3 -32.50 57.90 30.07
C SER A 3 -32.55 56.39 30.38
N ILE A 4 -31.67 55.70 29.65
CA ILE A 4 -31.26 54.28 29.59
C ILE A 4 -30.64 53.76 30.91
N SER A 5 -30.75 52.44 31.16
CA SER A 5 -29.71 51.50 31.67
C SER A 5 -30.35 50.11 31.80
N LEU A 6 -30.06 49.07 31.00
CA LEU A 6 -28.86 48.20 30.90
C LEU A 6 -28.34 47.61 32.23
N GLY A 7 -28.17 46.28 32.23
CA GLY A 7 -27.62 45.43 33.29
C GLY A 7 -28.56 44.24 33.51
N GLY A 8 -28.25 42.97 33.24
CA GLY A 8 -26.97 42.29 33.14
C GLY A 8 -27.19 40.92 33.80
N ALA A 9 -27.29 39.84 33.02
CA ALA A 9 -27.11 38.48 33.49
C ALA A 9 -26.55 37.66 32.34
N ALA A 10 -25.22 37.70 32.24
CA ALA A 10 -24.43 36.85 31.40
C ALA A 10 -24.50 35.39 31.85
N ALA A 11 -24.27 34.50 30.88
CA ALA A 11 -23.94 33.08 31.03
C ALA A 11 -25.08 32.24 31.62
N VAL A 12 -25.47 31.11 31.07
CA VAL A 12 -24.67 29.91 30.87
C VAL A 12 -25.51 29.03 29.96
N PHE A 13 -25.12 28.76 28.71
CA PHE A 13 -25.49 27.55 27.94
C PHE A 13 -24.67 27.54 26.62
N ALA A 14 -23.36 27.75 26.75
CA ALA A 14 -22.42 27.35 25.72
C ALA A 14 -21.71 26.09 26.22
N ALA A 15 -21.44 25.16 25.31
CA ALA A 15 -20.77 23.87 25.52
C ALA A 15 -21.66 22.69 25.95
N VAL A 16 -22.61 22.29 25.09
CA VAL A 16 -22.83 20.86 24.90
C VAL A 16 -21.72 20.37 23.97
N LEU A 17 -20.80 19.65 24.59
CA LEU A 17 -19.55 19.14 24.05
C LEU A 17 -19.73 18.41 22.72
N ILE A 18 -19.14 18.98 21.68
CA ILE A 18 -18.65 18.26 20.50
C ILE A 18 -17.53 17.34 21.02
N LEU A 19 -17.86 16.09 21.36
CA LEU A 19 -16.89 15.08 21.77
C LEU A 19 -17.06 13.80 20.95
N LEU A 20 -17.19 13.94 19.62
CA LEU A 20 -17.39 12.82 18.69
C LEU A 20 -16.30 12.72 17.62
N SER A 21 -15.03 12.98 17.97
CA SER A 21 -13.96 13.02 16.95
C SER A 21 -12.56 12.66 17.44
N LEU A 22 -12.43 11.67 18.33
CA LEU A 22 -11.15 10.97 18.54
C LEU A 22 -11.36 9.45 18.72
N LEU A 23 -12.07 8.82 17.79
CA LEU A 23 -11.81 7.40 17.58
C LEU A 23 -10.43 7.33 16.90
N PRO A 24 -9.41 6.71 17.53
CA PRO A 24 -8.19 6.41 16.79
C PRO A 24 -8.59 5.48 15.66
N THR A 25 -8.47 5.94 14.42
CA THR A 25 -8.39 5.02 13.29
C THR A 25 -7.06 4.32 13.44
N ALA A 26 -7.03 3.26 14.26
CA ALA A 26 -5.99 2.26 14.15
C ALA A 26 -6.08 1.78 12.69
N GLY A 27 -5.18 2.29 11.85
CA GLY A 27 -5.01 1.77 10.51
C GLY A 27 -4.83 0.27 10.67
N VAL A 28 -5.72 -0.51 10.07
CA VAL A 28 -5.63 -1.96 10.12
C VAL A 28 -4.29 -2.28 9.46
N ALA A 29 -3.30 -2.66 10.24
CA ALA A 29 -2.04 -3.16 9.72
C ALA A 29 -2.42 -4.41 8.92
N ALA A 30 -2.44 -4.29 7.60
CA ALA A 30 -2.82 -5.39 6.74
C ALA A 30 -1.64 -6.36 6.71
N ASP A 31 -1.85 -7.59 7.16
CA ASP A 31 -0.84 -8.65 7.11
C ASP A 31 -0.49 -8.95 5.65
N ILE A 32 0.72 -8.59 5.23
CA ILE A 32 1.22 -8.89 3.89
C ILE A 32 2.03 -10.18 3.96
N THR A 33 1.58 -11.21 3.24
CA THR A 33 2.40 -12.41 3.04
C THR A 33 3.18 -12.29 1.75
N VAL A 34 4.51 -12.31 1.83
CA VAL A 34 5.41 -12.28 0.69
C VAL A 34 6.07 -13.65 0.47
N TYR A 35 6.04 -14.12 -0.77
CA TYR A 35 6.75 -15.30 -1.24
C TYR A 35 7.99 -14.83 -1.99
N LYS A 36 9.17 -15.29 -1.56
CA LYS A 36 10.46 -14.93 -2.18
C LYS A 36 11.47 -16.07 -2.08
N SER A 37 12.51 -16.00 -2.91
CA SER A 37 13.70 -16.83 -2.70
C SER A 37 14.49 -16.39 -1.46
N PRO A 38 15.06 -17.32 -0.67
CA PRO A 38 15.96 -16.96 0.43
C PRO A 38 17.23 -16.23 -0.06
N TYR A 39 17.60 -16.41 -1.34
CA TYR A 39 18.80 -15.84 -1.94
C TYR A 39 18.56 -14.47 -2.61
N CYS A 40 17.32 -13.96 -2.60
CA CYS A 40 16.98 -12.69 -3.23
C CYS A 40 17.17 -11.51 -2.26
N GLY A 41 18.30 -10.81 -2.36
CA GLY A 41 18.62 -9.65 -1.52
C GLY A 41 17.66 -8.48 -1.71
N CYS A 42 17.37 -8.08 -2.95
CA CYS A 42 16.46 -6.97 -3.24
C CYS A 42 15.02 -7.24 -2.74
N CYS A 43 14.57 -8.50 -2.77
CA CYS A 43 13.30 -8.89 -2.19
C CYS A 43 13.26 -8.67 -0.66
N ALA A 44 14.39 -8.90 0.03
CA ALA A 44 14.49 -8.64 1.46
C ALA A 44 14.49 -7.13 1.76
N GLU A 45 15.16 -6.32 0.94
CA GLU A 45 15.12 -4.86 1.06
C GLU A 45 13.72 -4.29 0.79
N TRP A 46 12.98 -4.84 -0.19
CA TRP A 46 11.57 -4.47 -0.39
C TRP A 46 10.72 -4.78 0.84
N VAL A 47 10.94 -5.92 1.51
CA VAL A 47 10.26 -6.24 2.79
C VAL A 47 10.61 -5.23 3.87
N THR A 48 11.87 -4.81 3.97
CA THR A 48 12.31 -3.75 4.90
C THR A 48 11.61 -2.43 4.59
N HIS A 49 11.50 -2.06 3.32
CA HIS A 49 10.76 -0.88 2.86
C HIS A 49 9.29 -0.94 3.27
N MET A 50 8.62 -2.08 3.07
CA MET A 50 7.21 -2.22 3.47
C MET A 50 7.04 -2.10 4.99
N ARG A 51 7.94 -2.70 5.79
CA ARG A 51 7.93 -2.56 7.25
C ARG A 51 8.13 -1.14 7.72
N SER A 52 9.05 -0.40 7.09
CA SER A 52 9.30 1.02 7.45
C SER A 52 8.09 1.92 7.16
N HIS A 53 7.18 1.47 6.29
CA HIS A 53 5.91 2.13 5.98
C HIS A 53 4.72 1.57 6.79
N GLY A 54 4.98 0.81 7.85
CA GLY A 54 3.97 0.37 8.81
C GLY A 54 3.18 -0.87 8.40
N HIS A 55 3.66 -1.64 7.41
CA HIS A 55 3.07 -2.93 7.06
C HIS A 55 3.70 -4.07 7.87
N ASP A 56 2.84 -4.94 8.40
CA ASP A 56 3.27 -6.20 8.99
C ASP A 56 3.55 -7.22 7.89
N MET A 57 4.79 -7.70 7.85
CA MET A 57 5.29 -8.55 6.75
C MET A 57 5.60 -9.96 7.24
N LYS A 58 4.90 -10.94 6.67
CA LYS A 58 5.19 -12.37 6.79
C LYS A 58 5.92 -12.87 5.56
N THR A 59 7.10 -13.44 5.75
CA THR A 59 7.91 -14.01 4.66
C THR A 59 7.72 -15.52 4.59
N VAL A 60 7.48 -16.03 3.38
CA VAL A 60 7.54 -17.45 3.03
C VAL A 60 8.66 -17.64 2.02
N GLU A 61 9.68 -18.39 2.40
CA GLU A 61 10.85 -18.62 1.57
C GLU A 61 10.69 -19.90 0.74
N MET A 62 10.95 -19.78 -0.56
CA MET A 62 10.88 -20.90 -1.50
C MET A 62 11.81 -20.67 -2.68
N GLU A 63 12.47 -21.73 -3.16
CA GLU A 63 13.43 -21.62 -4.27
C GLU A 63 12.75 -21.39 -5.62
N ASP A 64 11.53 -21.90 -5.79
CA ASP A 64 10.73 -21.78 -7.02
C ASP A 64 9.39 -21.11 -6.72
N LEU A 65 9.14 -19.96 -7.36
CA LEU A 65 7.90 -19.18 -7.22
C LEU A 65 6.89 -19.44 -8.34
N THR A 66 7.22 -20.27 -9.35
CA THR A 66 6.37 -20.48 -10.53
C THR A 66 4.96 -20.92 -10.15
N ALA A 67 4.82 -21.81 -9.16
CA ALA A 67 3.53 -22.25 -8.67
C ALA A 67 2.72 -21.11 -8.03
N ILE A 68 3.38 -20.26 -7.22
CA ILE A 68 2.74 -19.11 -6.58
C ILE A 68 2.25 -18.12 -7.63
N LYS A 69 3.10 -17.71 -8.58
CA LYS A 69 2.75 -16.76 -9.65
C LYS A 69 1.57 -17.27 -10.48
N LYS A 70 1.56 -18.56 -10.81
CA LYS A 70 0.44 -19.19 -11.52
C LYS A 70 -0.84 -19.17 -10.71
N MET A 71 -0.79 -19.52 -9.42
CA MET A 71 -1.95 -19.53 -8.53
C MET A 71 -2.53 -18.13 -8.30
N THR A 72 -1.67 -17.12 -8.21
CA THR A 72 -2.07 -15.72 -8.01
C THR A 72 -2.51 -15.03 -9.31
N GLY A 73 -2.34 -15.70 -10.46
CA GLY A 73 -2.77 -15.18 -11.76
C GLY A 73 -1.83 -14.13 -12.36
N VAL A 74 -0.56 -14.15 -11.95
CA VAL A 74 0.47 -13.27 -12.51
C VAL A 74 0.91 -13.82 -13.88
N GLY A 75 0.53 -13.12 -14.94
CA GLY A 75 0.95 -13.43 -16.31
C GLY A 75 2.45 -13.18 -16.53
N GLU A 76 3.04 -13.84 -17.52
CA GLU A 76 4.49 -13.77 -17.80
C GLU A 76 5.01 -12.33 -17.97
N HIS A 77 4.25 -11.48 -18.64
CA HIS A 77 4.59 -10.07 -18.87
C HIS A 77 4.55 -9.18 -17.62
N LEU A 78 4.03 -9.69 -16.50
CA LEU A 78 3.93 -8.98 -15.21
C LEU A 78 4.98 -9.44 -14.19
N GLN A 79 5.70 -10.53 -14.47
CA GLN A 79 6.50 -11.20 -13.46
C GLN A 79 7.69 -10.38 -12.97
N SER A 80 7.98 -10.56 -11.69
CA SER A 80 9.14 -10.03 -10.99
C SER A 80 9.74 -11.08 -10.05
N CYS A 81 10.68 -10.67 -9.20
CA CYS A 81 11.45 -11.55 -8.31
C CYS A 81 10.66 -12.11 -7.12
N HIS A 82 9.57 -11.46 -6.70
CA HIS A 82 8.73 -11.89 -5.58
C HIS A 82 7.25 -11.61 -5.83
N THR A 83 6.40 -12.29 -5.08
CA THR A 83 4.94 -12.13 -5.13
C THR A 83 4.42 -12.01 -3.71
N ALA A 84 3.63 -10.99 -3.42
CA ALA A 84 2.98 -10.78 -2.14
C ALA A 84 1.45 -10.78 -2.28
N VAL A 85 0.77 -11.06 -1.17
CA VAL A 85 -0.70 -11.07 -1.06
C VAL A 85 -1.12 -10.30 0.18
N VAL A 86 -2.09 -9.40 0.01
CA VAL A 86 -2.66 -8.56 1.08
C VAL A 86 -4.12 -8.23 0.75
N ASP A 87 -5.05 -8.42 1.70
CA ASP A 87 -6.48 -8.15 1.53
C ASP A 87 -7.11 -8.69 0.23
N GLY A 88 -6.61 -9.84 -0.25
CA GLY A 88 -7.07 -10.46 -1.50
C GLY A 88 -6.44 -9.89 -2.78
N TYR A 89 -5.64 -8.83 -2.69
CA TYR A 89 -4.83 -8.31 -3.79
C TYR A 89 -3.49 -9.01 -3.89
N VAL A 90 -2.99 -9.11 -5.12
CA VAL A 90 -1.63 -9.56 -5.44
C VAL A 90 -0.74 -8.34 -5.63
N ILE A 91 0.46 -8.36 -5.05
CA ILE A 91 1.49 -7.34 -5.23
C ILE A 91 2.70 -8.04 -5.84
N GLU A 92 2.99 -7.79 -7.10
CA GLU A 92 4.05 -8.46 -7.85
C GLU A 92 5.23 -7.51 -8.03
N GLY A 93 6.40 -7.90 -7.52
CA GLY A 93 7.63 -7.14 -7.63
C GLY A 93 7.70 -5.88 -6.77
N HIS A 94 8.62 -5.01 -7.14
CA HIS A 94 9.06 -3.84 -6.37
C HIS A 94 8.04 -2.67 -6.39
N VAL A 95 6.80 -2.94 -6.01
CA VAL A 95 5.72 -1.94 -5.94
C VAL A 95 5.95 -1.02 -4.72
N PRO A 96 5.88 0.32 -4.87
CA PRO A 96 6.00 1.23 -3.74
C PRO A 96 4.91 1.06 -2.67
N ALA A 97 5.32 1.09 -1.40
CA ALA A 97 4.40 1.04 -0.25
C ALA A 97 3.28 2.08 -0.34
N ALA A 98 3.54 3.28 -0.87
CA ALA A 98 2.52 4.30 -1.09
C ALA A 98 1.43 3.87 -2.08
N ASP A 99 1.79 3.16 -3.15
CA ASP A 99 0.84 2.61 -4.12
C ASP A 99 0.07 1.41 -3.55
N VAL A 100 0.73 0.57 -2.75
CA VAL A 100 0.05 -0.50 -1.99
C VAL A 100 -0.97 0.09 -1.02
N ALA A 101 -0.60 1.12 -0.26
CA ALA A 101 -1.51 1.80 0.66
C ALA A 101 -2.70 2.44 -0.07
N ARG A 102 -2.46 3.04 -1.24
CA ARG A 102 -3.53 3.59 -2.08
C ARG A 102 -4.47 2.50 -2.59
N LEU A 103 -3.94 1.37 -3.05
CA LEU A 103 -4.74 0.21 -3.46
C LEU A 103 -5.65 -0.28 -2.32
N LEU A 104 -5.10 -0.41 -1.12
CA LEU A 104 -5.83 -0.90 0.06
C LEU A 104 -6.87 0.11 0.57
N THR A 105 -6.69 1.40 0.27
CA THR A 105 -7.65 2.45 0.59
C THR A 105 -8.78 2.52 -0.44
N GLU A 106 -8.43 2.57 -1.72
CA GLU A 106 -9.37 2.74 -2.83
C GLU A 106 -10.14 1.45 -3.14
N LYS A 107 -9.53 0.29 -2.87
CA LYS A 107 -10.05 -1.05 -3.14
C LYS A 107 -10.68 -1.20 -4.53
N PRO A 108 -9.98 -0.81 -5.61
CA PRO A 108 -10.52 -0.95 -6.96
C PRO A 108 -10.74 -2.43 -7.31
N LYS A 109 -11.68 -2.70 -8.21
CA LYS A 109 -11.83 -4.04 -8.76
C LYS A 109 -10.62 -4.37 -9.64
N ALA A 110 -9.72 -5.18 -9.10
CA ALA A 110 -8.50 -5.63 -9.75
C ALA A 110 -8.03 -6.95 -9.14
N ARG A 111 -7.10 -7.63 -9.82
CA ARG A 111 -6.34 -8.73 -9.21
C ARG A 111 -5.21 -8.19 -8.34
N GLY A 112 -4.55 -7.12 -8.76
CA GLY A 112 -3.38 -6.65 -8.04
C GLY A 112 -2.60 -5.52 -8.72
N LEU A 113 -1.46 -5.21 -8.13
CA LEU A 113 -0.43 -4.32 -8.68
C LEU A 113 0.80 -5.12 -9.09
N ALA A 114 1.47 -4.68 -10.16
CA ALA A 114 2.74 -5.24 -10.59
C ALA A 114 3.74 -4.16 -10.97
N VAL A 115 5.01 -4.34 -10.59
CA VAL A 115 6.17 -3.72 -11.25
C VAL A 115 6.93 -4.85 -11.95
N PRO A 116 6.75 -5.00 -13.28
CA PRO A 116 7.41 -6.07 -14.03
C PRO A 116 8.94 -5.90 -14.03
N GLY A 117 9.66 -7.02 -14.02
CA GLY A 117 11.12 -7.01 -13.98
C GLY A 117 11.67 -6.54 -12.64
N MET A 118 12.79 -5.82 -12.64
CA MET A 118 13.44 -5.27 -11.45
C MET A 118 14.12 -3.93 -11.79
N PRO A 119 13.34 -2.85 -12.02
CA PRO A 119 13.89 -1.56 -12.44
C PRO A 119 14.72 -0.93 -11.32
N ILE A 120 15.91 -0.44 -11.65
CA ILE A 120 16.77 0.27 -10.69
C ILE A 120 16.06 1.55 -10.24
N GLY A 121 16.04 1.82 -8.94
CA GLY A 121 15.33 2.95 -8.34
C GLY A 121 13.94 2.60 -7.78
N SER A 122 13.40 1.42 -8.08
CA SER A 122 12.25 0.89 -7.34
C SER A 122 12.64 0.46 -5.92
N PRO A 123 11.71 0.37 -4.95
CA PRO A 123 12.06 0.08 -3.56
C PRO A 123 12.71 -1.29 -3.37
N GLY A 124 13.86 -1.33 -2.71
CA GLY A 124 14.72 -2.51 -2.61
C GLY A 124 15.61 -2.76 -3.84
N MET A 125 15.52 -1.92 -4.87
CA MET A 125 16.38 -1.87 -6.05
C MET A 125 17.07 -0.51 -6.18
N GLU A 126 17.25 0.22 -5.07
CA GLU A 126 17.92 1.53 -5.07
C GLU A 126 19.35 1.40 -5.62
N GLY A 127 19.74 2.34 -6.48
CA GLY A 127 21.04 2.29 -7.13
C GLY A 127 21.35 3.54 -7.95
N ALA A 128 22.55 3.57 -8.53
CA ALA A 128 22.94 4.65 -9.43
C ALA A 128 22.14 4.56 -10.74
N ASN A 129 21.73 5.71 -11.28
CA ASN A 129 20.93 5.85 -12.51
C ASN A 129 19.55 5.18 -12.41
N PRO A 130 18.63 5.73 -11.60
CA PRO A 130 17.27 5.20 -11.50
C PRO A 130 16.57 5.22 -12.87
N GLU A 131 15.87 4.13 -13.17
CA GLU A 131 15.09 3.93 -14.38
C GLU A 131 13.64 4.34 -14.13
N PRO A 132 12.99 5.10 -15.04
CA PRO A 132 11.56 5.31 -14.95
C PRO A 132 10.79 3.99 -15.06
N TYR A 133 9.76 3.81 -14.26
CA TYR A 133 8.94 2.60 -14.29
C TYR A 133 7.46 2.87 -14.05
N GLU A 134 6.63 1.92 -14.46
CA GLU A 134 5.19 1.96 -14.26
C GLU A 134 4.78 0.90 -13.24
N VAL A 135 3.87 1.29 -12.35
CA VAL A 135 3.10 0.33 -11.55
C VAL A 135 1.84 0.03 -12.33
N LEU A 136 1.58 -1.25 -12.60
CA LEU A 136 0.45 -1.71 -13.40
C LEU A 136 -0.66 -2.25 -12.49
N LEU A 137 -1.89 -1.77 -12.66
CA LEU A 137 -3.09 -2.39 -12.10
C LEU A 137 -3.55 -3.48 -13.07
N PHE A 138 -3.47 -4.75 -12.65
CA PHE A 138 -3.80 -5.87 -13.51
C PHE A 138 -5.06 -6.62 -13.06
N GLN A 139 -5.74 -7.21 -14.04
CA GLN A 139 -7.03 -7.86 -13.92
C GLN A 139 -6.90 -9.38 -14.00
N ALA A 140 -7.97 -10.08 -13.61
CA ALA A 140 -8.00 -11.55 -13.64
C ALA A 140 -7.95 -12.13 -15.06
N ASP A 141 -8.30 -11.35 -16.09
CA ASP A 141 -8.20 -11.74 -17.50
C ASP A 141 -6.81 -11.49 -18.11
N GLY A 142 -5.86 -10.99 -17.31
CA GLY A 142 -4.50 -10.67 -17.73
C GLY A 142 -4.35 -9.29 -18.37
N SER A 143 -5.43 -8.51 -18.52
CA SER A 143 -5.31 -7.10 -18.93
C SER A 143 -4.70 -6.25 -17.81
N ALA A 144 -4.00 -5.18 -18.19
CA ALA A 144 -3.36 -4.26 -17.25
C ALA A 144 -3.47 -2.81 -17.73
N SER A 145 -3.50 -1.88 -16.79
CA SER A 145 -3.45 -0.44 -17.03
C SER A 145 -2.45 0.22 -16.10
N VAL A 146 -1.96 1.41 -16.48
CA VAL A 146 -1.02 2.16 -15.64
C VAL A 146 -1.75 2.68 -14.40
N TYR A 147 -1.24 2.32 -13.23
CA TYR A 147 -1.72 2.78 -11.92
C TYR A 147 -0.94 3.99 -11.42
N ALA A 148 0.38 3.97 -11.60
CA ALA A 148 1.30 5.04 -11.21
C ALA A 148 2.55 5.01 -12.11
N ARG A 149 3.30 6.13 -12.11
CA ARG A 149 4.59 6.27 -12.77
C ARG A 149 5.60 6.83 -11.78
N HIS A 150 6.82 6.32 -11.83
CA HIS A 150 7.96 6.70 -10.99
C HIS A 150 9.19 6.94 -11.86
#